data_AF-A0A976QT61-F1
#
_entry.id   AF-A0A976QT61-F1
#
_cell.length_a   1.000
_cell.length_b   1.000
_cell.length_c   1.000
_cell.angle_alpha   90.00
_cell.angle_beta   90.00
_cell.angle_gamma   90.00
#
_symmetry.space_group_name_H-M   'P 1'
#
loop_
_entity.id
_entity.type
_entity.pdbx_description
1 polymer ?
#
loop_
_entity_poly.entity_id
_entity_poly.type
_entity_poly.pdbx_seq_one_letter_code
_entity_poly.pdbx_strand_id
1 'polypeptide(L)'
;MYEIELVNVNQSYTSGNFKITAVTEIYEECCCFEKVTYIIKYDDGTWPKDGRVKFLLRDYFHHYYYFLVSSGKFIYDINDRPLDSVEVYYYRFNHTNPLVVGFTSVNKVTTYFAFDELRDSEVSSIMDDSFSRSELPNLLISLNAIINSKIKFFQSEGTKMSIRSMLEFVGPFKVIIFTPDLSYGLSDHHMFSNDLFDKYKSFNRIDSNILSRLTSKEFNSINVYYTYDRKLSLMVDFIDDCRKYQFVRVDENSWNFETLDANETDGQLILKLATIYKNLKFKSKTPISHGHVLLDIMDIDGVEVTRLRRFTYRGAYLGLLSGSDFN
;
A
#
# COMPACT_ATOMS: atom_id res chain seq x y z
N MET A 1 -9.09 -6.78 34.62
CA MET A 1 -8.44 -6.47 33.33
C MET A 1 -9.48 -6.35 32.23
N TYR A 2 -9.62 -5.14 31.67
CA TYR A 2 -10.45 -4.91 30.48
C TYR A 2 -9.67 -5.27 29.22
N GLU A 3 -10.36 -5.75 28.18
CA GLU A 3 -9.77 -6.07 26.89
C GLU A 3 -10.31 -5.11 25.81
N ILE A 4 -9.41 -4.56 25.00
CA ILE A 4 -9.68 -3.70 23.86
C ILE A 4 -9.23 -4.43 22.61
N GLU A 5 -10.16 -4.74 21.73
CA GLU A 5 -9.88 -5.28 20.40
C GLU A 5 -9.57 -4.13 19.44
N LEU A 6 -8.38 -4.16 18.84
CA LEU A 6 -7.95 -3.22 17.80
C LEU A 6 -8.17 -3.90 16.44
N VAL A 7 -9.19 -3.44 15.73
CA VAL A 7 -9.63 -3.96 14.43
C VAL A 7 -9.28 -2.95 13.35
N ASN A 8 -8.50 -3.37 12.34
CA ASN A 8 -8.18 -2.55 11.18
C ASN A 8 -9.41 -2.35 10.28
N VAL A 9 -10.28 -1.42 10.66
CA VAL A 9 -11.44 -0.98 9.89
C VAL A 9 -11.38 0.53 9.82
N ASN A 10 -11.31 1.13 8.63
CA ASN A 10 -11.19 2.59 8.46
C ASN A 10 -12.50 3.33 8.80
N GLN A 11 -12.93 3.20 10.06
CA GLN A 11 -14.19 3.65 10.63
C GLN A 11 -14.12 3.66 12.16
N SER A 12 -15.16 4.22 12.79
CA SER A 12 -15.33 4.13 14.24
C SER A 12 -16.10 2.88 14.65
N TYR A 13 -15.71 2.28 15.76
CA TYR A 13 -16.36 1.12 16.36
C TYR A 13 -16.25 1.14 17.88
N THR A 14 -17.00 0.27 18.54
CA THR A 14 -16.94 0.10 19.99
C THR A 14 -16.28 -1.23 20.29
N SER A 15 -15.31 -1.24 21.20
CA SER A 15 -14.72 -2.45 21.76
C SER A 15 -14.82 -2.41 23.28
N GLY A 16 -15.60 -3.34 23.86
CA GLY A 16 -15.98 -3.26 25.27
C GLY A 16 -16.69 -1.94 25.59
N ASN A 17 -16.09 -1.13 26.46
CA ASN A 17 -16.60 0.18 26.88
C ASN A 17 -15.90 1.36 26.20
N PHE A 18 -15.07 1.10 25.19
CA PHE A 18 -14.24 2.12 24.54
C PHE A 18 -14.74 2.38 23.13
N LYS A 19 -14.79 3.66 22.74
CA LYS A 19 -15.02 4.07 21.35
C LYS A 19 -13.67 4.24 20.68
N ILE A 20 -13.49 3.56 19.56
CA ILE A 20 -12.23 3.53 18.83
C ILE A 20 -12.48 4.05 17.43
N THR A 21 -11.63 4.95 16.96
CA THR A 21 -11.60 5.36 15.56
C THR A 21 -10.30 4.90 14.96
N ALA A 22 -10.37 3.99 13.98
CA ALA A 22 -9.20 3.56 13.24
C ALA A 22 -9.08 4.34 11.92
N VAL A 23 -7.88 4.88 11.68
CA VAL A 23 -7.52 5.63 10.48
C VAL A 23 -6.28 5.01 9.88
N THR A 24 -6.35 4.63 8.61
CA THR A 24 -5.21 4.09 7.86
C THR A 24 -4.68 5.14 6.91
N GLU A 25 -3.38 5.38 6.96
CA GLU A 25 -2.68 6.34 6.10
C GLU A 25 -1.34 5.78 5.63
N ILE A 26 -0.85 6.27 4.47
CA ILE A 26 0.49 5.96 3.99
C ILE A 26 1.50 6.61 4.96
N TYR A 27 2.55 5.89 5.33
CA TYR A 27 3.61 6.46 6.14
C TYR A 27 4.41 7.47 5.31
N GLU A 28 4.32 8.75 5.66
CA GLU A 28 4.82 9.86 4.82
C GLU A 28 6.31 9.76 4.54
N GLU A 29 7.09 9.29 5.52
CA GLU A 29 8.53 9.10 5.42
C GLU A 29 8.91 7.92 4.51
N CYS A 30 8.00 6.97 4.26
CA CYS A 30 8.27 5.80 3.42
C CYS A 30 6.99 5.10 2.90
N CYS A 31 6.68 5.23 1.61
CA CYS A 31 5.39 4.78 1.05
C CYS A 31 5.22 3.25 0.94
N CYS A 32 6.29 2.49 1.18
CA CYS A 32 6.21 1.05 1.35
C CYS A 32 5.50 0.64 2.64
N PHE A 33 5.37 1.56 3.59
CA PHE A 33 4.70 1.32 4.85
C PHE A 33 3.41 2.13 4.94
N GLU A 34 2.52 1.62 5.76
CA GLU A 34 1.30 2.30 6.18
C GLU A 34 1.24 2.31 7.70
N LYS A 35 0.46 3.25 8.21
CA LYS A 35 0.19 3.42 9.62
C LYS A 35 -1.31 3.33 9.85
N VAL A 36 -1.70 2.47 10.77
CA VAL A 36 -3.06 2.41 11.32
C VAL A 36 -3.04 3.07 12.68
N THR A 37 -3.76 4.17 12.82
CA THR A 37 -3.90 4.89 14.10
C THR A 37 -5.25 4.57 14.71
N TYR A 38 -5.23 3.93 15.89
CA TYR A 38 -6.39 3.64 16.72
C TYR A 38 -6.54 4.73 17.78
N ILE A 39 -7.42 5.69 17.55
CA ILE A 39 -7.74 6.76 18.50
C ILE A 39 -8.72 6.21 19.53
N ILE A 40 -8.38 6.29 20.82
CA ILE A 40 -9.17 5.68 21.89
C ILE A 40 -9.88 6.77 22.67
N LYS A 41 -11.21 6.70 22.72
CA LYS A 41 -12.04 7.55 23.56
C LYS A 41 -12.61 6.76 24.73
N TYR A 42 -12.29 7.23 25.93
CA TYR A 42 -12.77 6.72 27.21
C TYR A 42 -14.09 7.39 27.57
N ASP A 43 -15.09 6.59 27.96
CA ASP A 43 -16.31 7.13 28.57
C ASP A 43 -16.07 7.32 30.09
N ASP A 44 -16.67 8.34 30.70
CA ASP A 44 -16.45 8.65 32.12
C ASP A 44 -16.76 7.45 33.03
N GLY A 45 -15.80 7.07 33.86
CA GLY A 45 -15.94 5.95 34.81
C GLY A 45 -15.58 4.55 34.29
N THR A 46 -15.09 4.42 33.05
CA THR A 46 -14.73 3.13 32.43
C THR A 46 -13.29 2.65 32.71
N TRP A 47 -12.73 3.05 33.87
CA TRP A 47 -11.35 2.73 34.22
C TRP A 47 -11.21 1.33 34.86
N PRO A 48 -10.27 0.50 34.38
CA PRO A 48 -9.85 -0.70 35.09
C PRO A 48 -9.41 -0.37 36.51
N LYS A 49 -10.03 -1.02 37.51
CA LYS A 49 -9.62 -0.87 38.93
C LYS A 49 -8.19 -1.34 39.20
N ASP A 50 -7.68 -2.24 38.37
CA ASP A 50 -6.31 -2.75 38.38
C ASP A 50 -5.36 -1.91 37.50
N GLY A 51 -5.88 -0.89 36.80
CA GLY A 51 -5.16 -0.04 35.85
C GLY A 51 -4.44 -0.80 34.75
N ARG A 52 -4.91 -2.00 34.40
CA ARG A 52 -4.36 -2.79 33.29
C ARG A 52 -5.39 -2.91 32.18
N VAL A 53 -4.95 -2.57 30.97
CA VAL A 53 -5.72 -2.75 29.75
C VAL A 53 -4.99 -3.73 28.86
N LYS A 54 -5.69 -4.79 28.46
CA LYS A 54 -5.19 -5.72 27.47
C LYS A 54 -5.64 -5.27 26.10
N PHE A 55 -4.71 -5.20 25.17
CA PHE A 55 -5.01 -4.92 23.78
C PHE A 55 -4.84 -6.19 22.97
N LEU A 56 -5.81 -6.43 22.10
CA LEU A 56 -5.82 -7.54 21.17
C LEU A 56 -5.81 -6.96 19.76
N LEU A 57 -4.66 -7.03 19.10
CA LEU A 57 -4.56 -6.63 17.71
C LEU A 57 -5.11 -7.76 16.84
N ARG A 58 -6.17 -7.48 16.09
CA ARG A 58 -6.74 -8.40 15.11
C ARG A 58 -6.78 -7.72 13.76
N ASP A 59 -5.96 -8.21 12.85
CA ASP A 59 -6.08 -7.82 11.45
C ASP A 59 -7.10 -8.72 10.74
N TYR A 60 -8.19 -8.11 10.27
CA TYR A 60 -9.23 -8.78 9.50
C TYR A 60 -9.12 -8.33 8.05
N PHE A 61 -8.33 -9.04 7.24
CA PHE A 61 -8.31 -8.76 5.81
C PHE A 61 -9.46 -9.45 5.09
N HIS A 62 -10.38 -8.67 4.54
CA HIS A 62 -11.49 -9.16 3.73
C HIS A 62 -11.03 -9.42 2.28
N HIS A 63 -10.40 -10.57 2.02
CA HIS A 63 -10.37 -11.15 0.68
C HIS A 63 -10.67 -12.65 0.79
N TYR A 64 -11.81 -13.04 0.22
CA TYR A 64 -12.32 -14.40 0.00
C TYR A 64 -11.49 -15.58 0.54
N TYR A 65 -12.01 -16.20 1.61
CA TYR A 65 -11.68 -17.52 2.17
C TYR A 65 -10.22 -17.71 2.66
N TYR A 66 -10.12 -18.10 3.95
CA TYR A 66 -8.95 -18.35 4.79
C TYR A 66 -8.47 -17.15 5.65
N PHE A 67 -8.71 -17.28 6.96
CA PHE A 67 -8.26 -16.36 8.00
C PHE A 67 -6.86 -16.79 8.47
N LEU A 68 -5.83 -16.04 8.11
CA LEU A 68 -4.55 -16.07 8.84
C LEU A 68 -4.47 -14.76 9.61
N VAL A 69 -4.87 -14.83 10.89
CA VAL A 69 -4.79 -13.69 11.81
C VAL A 69 -3.42 -13.76 12.46
N SER A 70 -2.53 -12.82 12.18
CA SER A 70 -1.46 -12.55 13.13
C SER A 70 -2.13 -11.83 14.31
N SER A 71 -2.50 -12.61 15.32
CA SER A 71 -3.08 -12.08 16.55
C SER A 71 -1.96 -11.84 17.56
N GLY A 72 -1.76 -10.58 17.93
CA GLY A 72 -0.88 -10.21 19.04
C GLY A 72 -1.71 -9.84 20.25
N LYS A 73 -1.34 -10.36 21.42
CA LYS A 73 -1.83 -9.86 22.71
C LYS A 73 -0.70 -9.11 23.37
N PHE A 74 -0.99 -7.91 23.83
CA PHE A 74 -0.09 -7.17 24.71
C PHE A 74 -0.92 -6.51 25.82
N ILE A 75 -0.39 -6.52 27.04
CA ILE A 75 -1.04 -5.93 28.22
C ILE A 75 -0.32 -4.64 28.53
N TYR A 76 -1.00 -3.50 28.52
CA TYR A 76 -0.40 -2.21 28.83
C TYR A 76 -0.85 -1.74 30.23
N ASP A 77 0.12 -1.32 31.06
CA ASP A 77 -0.15 -0.70 32.35
C ASP A 77 -0.49 0.80 32.18
N ILE A 78 -1.76 1.14 32.38
CA ILE A 78 -2.29 2.51 32.21
C ILE A 78 -2.30 3.31 33.52
N ASN A 79 -1.83 2.74 34.65
CA ASN A 79 -2.04 3.32 35.99
C ASN A 79 -1.60 4.79 36.13
N ASP A 80 -0.59 5.23 35.36
CA ASP A 80 -0.10 6.61 35.42
C ASP A 80 -0.46 7.47 34.19
N ARG A 81 -0.80 6.86 33.04
CA ARG A 81 -1.01 7.56 31.76
C ARG A 81 -2.02 6.85 30.86
N PRO A 82 -3.21 7.44 30.65
CA PRO A 82 -4.11 6.95 29.62
C PRO A 82 -3.47 7.06 28.23
N LEU A 83 -3.85 6.14 27.34
CA LEU A 83 -3.45 6.18 25.94
C LEU A 83 -4.43 7.01 25.12
N ASP A 84 -3.95 8.03 24.42
CA ASP A 84 -4.74 8.78 23.44
C ASP A 84 -4.91 7.96 22.16
N SER A 85 -3.84 7.28 21.73
CA SER A 85 -3.87 6.42 20.55
C SER A 85 -2.85 5.29 20.60
N VAL A 86 -3.12 4.26 19.80
CA VAL A 86 -2.17 3.21 19.44
C VAL A 86 -1.91 3.31 17.94
N GLU A 87 -0.65 3.39 17.55
CA GLU A 87 -0.23 3.38 16.14
C GLU A 87 0.33 1.99 15.81
N VAL A 88 -0.03 1.42 14.67
CA VAL A 88 0.53 0.14 14.21
C VAL A 88 1.01 0.31 12.78
N TYR A 89 2.24 -0.10 12.52
CA TYR A 89 2.88 0.03 11.22
C TYR A 89 2.96 -1.31 10.51
N TYR A 90 2.64 -1.30 9.23
CA TYR A 90 2.62 -2.47 8.37
C TYR A 90 3.37 -2.20 7.08
N TYR A 91 3.86 -3.27 6.44
CA TYR A 91 4.21 -3.19 5.03
C TYR A 91 2.93 -3.14 4.20
N ARG A 92 2.80 -2.12 3.34
CA ARG A 92 1.58 -1.80 2.56
C ARG A 92 1.07 -2.96 1.69
N PHE A 93 1.94 -3.89 1.31
CA PHE A 93 1.52 -5.04 0.50
C PHE A 93 1.46 -6.35 1.32
N ASN A 94 1.72 -6.31 2.62
CA ASN A 94 1.62 -7.45 3.52
C ASN A 94 1.12 -7.01 4.90
N HIS A 95 -0.16 -6.68 4.98
CA HIS A 95 -0.82 -6.23 6.21
C HIS A 95 -0.95 -7.37 7.24
N THR A 96 -0.72 -8.63 6.86
CA THR A 96 -0.84 -9.75 7.80
C THR A 96 0.22 -9.75 8.90
N ASN A 97 1.28 -8.95 8.76
CA ASN A 97 2.39 -8.91 9.71
C ASN A 97 2.61 -7.47 10.21
N PRO A 98 2.09 -7.11 11.40
CA PRO A 98 2.45 -5.87 12.05
C PRO A 98 3.96 -5.84 12.32
N LEU A 99 4.60 -4.69 12.09
CA LEU A 99 6.03 -4.52 12.26
C LEU A 99 6.36 -3.81 13.57
N VAL A 100 5.70 -2.67 13.81
CA VAL A 100 5.94 -1.80 14.96
C VAL A 100 4.61 -1.37 15.57
N VAL A 101 4.57 -1.27 16.90
CA VAL A 101 3.45 -0.67 17.64
C VAL A 101 3.95 0.53 18.43
N GLY A 102 3.25 1.65 18.31
CA GLY A 102 3.47 2.88 19.07
C GLY A 102 2.34 3.14 20.05
N PHE A 103 2.68 3.43 21.31
CA PHE A 103 1.72 3.81 22.35
C PHE A 103 1.83 5.31 22.62
N THR A 104 0.80 6.06 22.25
CA THR A 104 0.73 7.51 22.49
C THR A 104 -0.08 7.78 23.74
N SER A 105 0.57 8.32 24.75
CA SER A 105 -0.12 8.74 25.97
C SER A 105 -0.78 10.12 25.82
N VAL A 106 -1.72 10.48 26.71
CA VAL A 106 -2.47 11.76 26.66
C VAL A 106 -1.59 13.01 26.72
N ASN A 107 -0.36 12.91 27.23
CA ASN A 107 0.64 13.99 27.16
C ASN A 107 1.38 14.08 25.80
N LYS A 108 0.93 13.29 24.80
CA LYS A 108 1.45 13.17 23.43
C LYS A 108 2.87 12.64 23.29
N VAL A 109 3.37 11.93 24.29
CA VAL A 109 4.60 11.14 24.14
C VAL A 109 4.24 9.76 23.60
N THR A 110 4.83 9.41 22.45
CA THR A 110 4.70 8.09 21.82
C THR A 110 5.94 7.24 22.10
N THR A 111 5.72 6.01 22.56
CA THR A 111 6.79 5.01 22.76
C THR A 111 6.60 3.88 21.78
N TYR A 112 7.65 3.52 21.03
CA TYR A 112 7.58 2.52 19.96
C TYR A 112 8.29 1.22 20.34
N PHE A 113 7.74 0.10 19.88
CA PHE A 113 8.22 -1.25 20.14
C PHE A 113 8.11 -2.11 18.88
N ALA A 114 9.03 -3.05 18.68
CA ALA A 114 8.89 -4.05 17.64
C ALA A 114 7.72 -4.99 17.99
N PHE A 115 6.88 -5.31 17.01
CA PHE A 115 5.69 -6.14 17.27
C PHE A 115 6.05 -7.55 17.74
N ASP A 116 7.13 -8.14 17.23
CA ASP A 116 7.54 -9.50 17.61
C ASP A 116 7.97 -9.58 19.08
N GLU A 117 8.57 -8.51 19.64
CA GLU A 117 8.92 -8.39 21.06
C GLU A 117 7.68 -8.21 21.94
N LEU A 118 6.65 -7.53 21.42
CA LEU A 118 5.37 -7.36 22.09
C LEU A 118 4.48 -8.60 22.03
N ARG A 119 4.64 -9.44 21.00
CA ARG A 119 3.74 -10.57 20.75
C ARG A 119 3.87 -11.58 21.89
N ASP A 120 2.77 -11.75 22.62
CA ASP A 120 2.65 -12.64 23.78
C ASP A 120 3.39 -12.15 25.05
N SER A 121 3.79 -10.88 25.08
CA SER A 121 4.43 -10.22 26.24
C SER A 121 3.43 -9.43 27.10
N GLU A 122 3.57 -9.48 28.43
CA GLU A 122 2.92 -8.53 29.34
C GLU A 122 3.76 -7.23 29.36
N VAL A 123 3.25 -6.14 28.78
CA VAL A 123 3.92 -4.82 28.76
C VAL A 123 3.58 -4.08 30.07
N SER A 124 4.15 -4.54 31.18
CA SER A 124 4.20 -3.72 32.39
C SER A 124 5.30 -2.67 32.21
N SER A 125 4.91 -1.40 32.10
CA SER A 125 5.73 -0.19 32.22
C SER A 125 7.26 -0.40 32.16
N ILE A 126 7.83 -0.05 30.99
CA ILE A 126 9.25 -0.07 30.63
C ILE A 126 9.71 -1.46 30.13
N MET A 127 9.55 -1.69 28.83
CA MET A 127 10.53 -2.53 28.14
C MET A 127 11.69 -1.61 27.78
N ASP A 128 12.91 -1.98 28.20
CA ASP A 128 14.14 -1.23 27.90
C ASP A 128 14.44 -1.15 26.38
N ASP A 129 13.73 -1.96 25.57
CA ASP A 129 13.89 -2.09 24.13
C ASP A 129 13.06 -1.07 23.31
N SER A 130 12.50 -0.05 23.95
CA SER A 130 11.80 1.03 23.24
C SER A 130 12.77 1.89 22.42
N PHE A 131 12.31 2.39 21.28
CA PHE A 131 13.10 3.27 20.40
C PHE A 131 12.39 4.58 20.07
N SER A 132 13.17 5.54 19.57
CA SER A 132 12.70 6.88 19.25
C SER A 132 12.03 6.95 17.87
N ARG A 133 11.17 7.96 17.66
CA ARG A 133 10.52 8.18 16.36
C ARG A 133 11.51 8.34 15.20
N SER A 134 12.69 8.92 15.45
CA SER A 134 13.74 9.09 14.43
C SER A 134 14.33 7.78 13.92
N GLU A 135 14.24 6.70 14.70
CA GLU A 135 14.78 5.38 14.34
C GLU A 135 13.76 4.55 13.54
N LEU A 136 12.48 4.94 13.59
CA LEU A 136 11.37 4.21 13.02
C LEU A 136 11.54 3.86 11.53
N PRO A 137 11.98 4.75 10.62
CA PRO A 137 12.12 4.38 9.20
C PRO A 137 13.09 3.22 8.98
N ASN A 138 14.27 3.26 9.61
CA ASN A 138 15.30 2.22 9.46
C ASN A 138 14.85 0.90 10.10
N LEU A 139 14.14 0.97 11.23
CA LEU A 139 13.62 -0.22 11.87
C LEU A 139 12.53 -0.89 11.01
N LEU A 140 11.60 -0.11 10.45
CA LEU A 140 10.57 -0.65 9.55
C LEU A 140 11.19 -1.37 8.35
N ILE A 141 12.22 -0.78 7.73
CA ILE A 141 12.97 -1.42 6.62
C ILE A 141 13.61 -2.73 7.09
N SER A 142 14.28 -2.71 8.25
CA SER A 142 15.00 -3.86 8.78
C SER A 142 14.06 -5.01 9.13
N LEU A 143 12.95 -4.73 9.82
CA LEU A 143 11.94 -5.73 10.16
C LEU A 143 11.23 -6.26 8.90
N ASN A 144 10.96 -5.38 7.93
CA ASN A 144 10.36 -5.78 6.66
C ASN A 144 11.24 -6.76 5.86
N ALA A 145 12.55 -6.56 5.87
CA ALA A 145 13.51 -7.45 5.19
C ALA A 145 13.53 -8.88 5.77
N ILE A 146 13.05 -9.06 7.01
CA ILE A 146 12.93 -10.38 7.65
C ILE A 146 11.69 -11.12 7.15
N ILE A 147 10.57 -10.40 6.99
CA ILE A 147 9.25 -11.00 6.74
C ILE A 147 8.81 -10.97 5.27
N ASN A 148 9.44 -10.15 4.43
CA ASN A 148 9.12 -10.00 3.01
C ASN A 148 10.37 -10.24 2.15
N SER A 149 10.13 -10.76 0.95
CA SER A 149 11.17 -10.91 -0.07
C SER A 149 11.27 -9.65 -0.95
N LYS A 150 12.33 -9.59 -1.78
CA LYS A 150 12.44 -8.61 -2.87
C LYS A 150 12.40 -9.31 -4.24
N ILE A 151 12.05 -8.55 -5.27
CA ILE A 151 12.02 -8.94 -6.68
C ILE A 151 13.40 -8.69 -7.27
N LYS A 152 14.02 -9.73 -7.83
CA LYS A 152 15.21 -9.62 -8.68
C LYS A 152 14.77 -9.27 -10.10
N PHE A 153 15.25 -8.15 -10.62
CA PHE A 153 14.92 -7.71 -11.98
C PHE A 153 16.00 -8.07 -12.99
N PHE A 154 15.60 -8.68 -14.10
CA PHE A 154 16.49 -9.12 -15.17
C PHE A 154 16.19 -8.37 -16.47
N GLN A 155 17.22 -7.76 -17.05
CA GLN A 155 17.18 -7.06 -18.34
C GLN A 155 17.32 -8.04 -19.52
N SER A 156 16.61 -9.16 -19.44
CA SER A 156 16.58 -10.18 -20.47
C SER A 156 15.15 -10.58 -20.76
N GLU A 157 14.97 -11.42 -21.76
CA GLU A 157 13.75 -12.20 -21.91
C GLU A 157 13.72 -13.31 -20.86
N GLY A 158 12.53 -13.62 -20.40
CA GLY A 158 12.26 -14.71 -19.48
C GLY A 158 10.77 -14.80 -19.17
N THR A 159 10.45 -15.52 -18.09
CA THR A 159 9.10 -15.63 -17.57
C THR A 159 9.13 -15.31 -16.08
N LYS A 160 8.30 -14.37 -15.65
CA LYS A 160 8.21 -14.00 -14.23
C LYS A 160 7.95 -15.24 -13.36
N MET A 161 8.59 -15.29 -12.20
CA MET A 161 8.53 -16.42 -11.27
C MET A 161 8.18 -15.91 -9.88
N SER A 162 7.18 -16.53 -9.24
CA SER A 162 6.75 -16.18 -7.88
C SER A 162 6.43 -14.69 -7.72
N ILE A 163 5.82 -14.08 -8.74
CA ILE A 163 5.37 -12.68 -8.75
C ILE A 163 3.85 -12.63 -8.83
N ARG A 164 3.21 -11.97 -7.86
CA ARG A 164 1.79 -11.63 -7.92
C ARG A 164 1.60 -10.23 -8.50
N SER A 165 0.47 -10.00 -9.15
CA SER A 165 0.10 -8.70 -9.71
C SER A 165 -1.25 -8.24 -9.18
N MET A 166 -1.34 -7.00 -8.75
CA MET A 166 -2.57 -6.36 -8.27
C MET A 166 -2.92 -5.18 -9.17
N LEU A 167 -4.21 -4.97 -9.44
CA LEU A 167 -4.70 -3.81 -10.18
C LEU A 167 -5.33 -2.83 -9.21
N GLU A 168 -4.79 -1.62 -9.16
CA GLU A 168 -5.34 -0.49 -8.38
C GLU A 168 -5.62 0.71 -9.31
N PHE A 169 -6.17 1.77 -8.71
CA PHE A 169 -6.48 3.02 -9.39
C PHE A 169 -5.83 4.19 -8.68
N VAL A 170 -5.30 5.13 -9.46
CA VAL A 170 -4.80 6.43 -8.99
C VAL A 170 -5.56 7.50 -9.77
N GLY A 171 -6.63 8.00 -9.16
CA GLY A 171 -7.60 8.84 -9.88
C GLY A 171 -8.18 8.11 -11.11
N PRO A 172 -8.10 8.69 -12.33
CA PRO A 172 -8.56 8.04 -13.56
C PRO A 172 -7.55 7.04 -14.16
N PHE A 173 -6.35 6.89 -13.59
CA PHE A 173 -5.30 6.02 -14.10
C PHE A 173 -5.36 4.65 -13.45
N LYS A 174 -4.87 3.64 -14.17
CA LYS A 174 -4.73 2.27 -13.66
C LYS A 174 -3.27 2.01 -13.32
N VAL A 175 -3.02 1.34 -12.21
CA VAL A 175 -1.68 0.87 -11.85
C VAL A 175 -1.68 -0.64 -11.68
N ILE A 176 -0.72 -1.30 -12.31
CA ILE A 176 -0.42 -2.70 -12.04
C ILE A 176 0.78 -2.75 -11.10
N ILE A 177 0.58 -3.34 -9.92
CA ILE A 177 1.58 -3.46 -8.87
C ILE A 177 2.05 -4.91 -8.84
N PHE A 178 3.31 -5.12 -9.17
CA PHE A 178 4.00 -6.41 -9.03
C PHE A 178 4.67 -6.49 -7.67
N THR A 179 4.42 -7.56 -6.93
CA THR A 179 5.07 -7.85 -5.64
C THR A 179 5.47 -9.32 -5.59
N PRO A 180 6.42 -9.70 -4.71
CA PRO A 180 6.69 -11.09 -4.40
C PRO A 180 5.42 -11.84 -3.98
N ASP A 181 5.24 -13.04 -4.53
CA ASP A 181 4.20 -13.97 -4.08
C ASP A 181 4.77 -14.87 -2.96
N LEU A 182 4.45 -14.51 -1.72
CA LEU A 182 4.94 -15.21 -0.53
C LEU A 182 4.32 -16.60 -0.33
N SER A 183 3.28 -16.96 -1.10
CA SER A 183 2.68 -18.30 -1.02
C SER A 183 3.65 -19.41 -1.46
N TYR A 184 4.69 -19.06 -2.23
CA TYR A 184 5.73 -19.97 -2.70
C TYR A 184 7.01 -19.93 -1.84
N GLY A 185 6.97 -19.28 -0.67
CA GLY A 185 8.12 -19.14 0.24
C GLY A 185 8.95 -17.88 -0.02
N LEU A 186 10.13 -17.82 0.63
CA LEU A 186 10.98 -16.62 0.68
C LEU A 186 12.08 -16.57 -0.40
N SER A 187 12.17 -17.54 -1.32
CA SER A 187 13.30 -17.63 -2.26
C SER A 187 12.88 -17.60 -3.74
N ASP A 188 13.55 -16.71 -4.48
CA ASP A 188 13.56 -16.48 -5.93
C ASP A 188 12.28 -15.91 -6.57
N HIS A 189 12.13 -14.59 -6.45
CA HIS A 189 11.11 -13.80 -7.13
C HIS A 189 11.74 -13.05 -8.31
N HIS A 190 11.47 -13.52 -9.53
CA HIS A 190 12.13 -13.00 -10.72
C HIS A 190 11.15 -12.22 -11.58
N MET A 191 11.56 -11.02 -11.97
CA MET A 191 10.85 -10.22 -12.96
C MET A 191 11.77 -9.94 -14.14
N PHE A 192 11.28 -10.18 -15.34
CA PHE A 192 12.03 -9.97 -16.58
C PHE A 192 11.49 -8.75 -17.32
N SER A 193 12.36 -8.04 -18.03
CA SER A 193 12.00 -6.82 -18.77
C SER A 193 10.84 -7.00 -19.75
N ASN A 194 10.74 -8.17 -20.41
CA ASN A 194 9.67 -8.51 -21.35
C ASN A 194 8.32 -8.81 -20.66
N ASP A 195 8.31 -8.98 -19.33
CA ASP A 195 7.11 -9.22 -18.54
C ASP A 195 6.64 -8.01 -17.74
N LEU A 196 7.37 -6.88 -17.84
CA LEU A 196 7.03 -5.62 -17.18
C LEU A 196 5.63 -5.12 -17.57
N PHE A 197 5.24 -5.34 -18.83
CA PHE A 197 3.94 -4.93 -19.35
C PHE A 197 3.08 -6.17 -19.61
N ASP A 198 1.88 -6.23 -19.05
CA ASP A 198 0.97 -7.36 -19.27
C ASP A 198 0.20 -7.27 -20.61
N LYS A 199 0.09 -6.05 -21.17
CA LYS A 199 -0.59 -5.76 -22.45
C LYS A 199 0.23 -4.83 -23.33
N TYR A 200 0.07 -4.99 -24.65
CA TYR A 200 0.73 -4.17 -25.67
C TYR A 200 2.26 -4.08 -25.46
N LYS A 201 2.88 -5.22 -25.12
CA LYS A 201 4.30 -5.33 -24.72
C LYS A 201 5.27 -4.64 -25.68
N SER A 202 5.07 -4.81 -26.98
CA SER A 202 5.93 -4.20 -28.01
C SER A 202 5.86 -2.68 -28.02
N PHE A 203 4.69 -2.11 -27.71
CA PHE A 203 4.45 -0.67 -27.72
C PHE A 203 4.83 0.03 -26.41
N ASN A 204 4.78 -0.70 -25.30
CA ASN A 204 5.08 -0.14 -23.98
C ASN A 204 6.54 -0.38 -23.53
N ARG A 205 7.34 -1.09 -24.34
CA ARG A 205 8.72 -1.48 -24.00
C ARG A 205 9.59 -0.29 -23.57
N ILE A 206 10.47 -0.54 -22.60
CA ILE A 206 11.60 0.33 -22.23
C ILE A 206 12.86 -0.29 -22.81
N ASP A 207 13.67 0.49 -23.51
CA ASP A 207 14.91 -0.01 -24.11
C ASP A 207 15.92 -0.45 -23.05
N SER A 208 16.69 -1.49 -23.37
CA SER A 208 17.63 -2.14 -22.43
C SER A 208 18.72 -1.18 -21.92
N ASN A 209 19.16 -0.25 -22.76
CA ASN A 209 20.13 0.79 -22.37
C ASN A 209 19.61 1.68 -21.23
N ILE A 210 18.31 1.97 -21.20
CA ILE A 210 17.67 2.77 -20.15
C ILE A 210 17.53 1.92 -18.88
N LEU A 211 17.14 0.64 -19.02
CA LEU A 211 17.02 -0.29 -17.90
C LEU A 211 18.36 -0.66 -17.25
N SER A 212 19.49 -0.50 -17.96
CA SER A 212 20.85 -0.77 -17.44
C SER A 212 21.17 -0.08 -16.10
N ARG A 213 20.44 0.99 -15.79
CA ARG A 213 20.52 1.72 -14.51
C ARG A 213 20.01 0.93 -13.30
N LEU A 214 19.31 -0.17 -13.51
CA LEU A 214 18.75 -1.05 -12.47
C LEU A 214 19.56 -2.34 -12.25
N THR A 215 20.68 -2.54 -12.95
CA THR A 215 21.43 -3.80 -12.92
C THR A 215 21.81 -4.18 -11.49
N SER A 216 21.57 -5.44 -11.11
CA SER A 216 21.87 -6.01 -9.79
C SER A 216 21.08 -5.44 -8.61
N LYS A 217 19.98 -4.72 -8.84
CA LYS A 217 19.09 -4.24 -7.78
C LYS A 217 17.92 -5.19 -7.56
N GLU A 218 17.44 -5.21 -6.31
CA GLU A 218 16.23 -5.91 -5.91
C GLU A 218 15.19 -4.89 -5.45
N PHE A 219 13.90 -5.23 -5.59
CA PHE A 219 12.80 -4.29 -5.41
C PHE A 219 11.67 -4.86 -4.56
N ASN A 220 11.12 -4.07 -3.65
CA ASN A 220 9.96 -4.41 -2.85
C ASN A 220 8.71 -4.55 -3.74
N SER A 221 8.57 -3.67 -4.73
CA SER A 221 7.53 -3.73 -5.75
C SER A 221 7.93 -3.05 -7.05
N ILE A 222 7.19 -3.35 -8.12
CA ILE A 222 7.28 -2.65 -9.40
C ILE A 222 5.89 -2.21 -9.80
N ASN A 223 5.69 -0.91 -10.02
CA ASN A 223 4.39 -0.33 -10.33
C ASN A 223 4.39 0.21 -11.76
N VAL A 224 3.45 -0.23 -12.58
CA VAL A 224 3.30 0.23 -13.96
C VAL A 224 2.00 0.99 -14.10
N TYR A 225 2.11 2.27 -14.42
CA TYR A 225 0.99 3.19 -14.56
C TYR A 225 0.54 3.27 -16.00
N TYR A 226 -0.77 3.17 -16.20
CA TYR A 226 -1.41 3.14 -17.49
C TYR A 226 -2.53 4.16 -17.60
N THR A 227 -2.87 4.51 -18.83
CA THR A 227 -4.19 5.05 -19.19
C THR A 227 -5.30 4.11 -18.72
N TYR A 228 -6.51 4.67 -18.55
CA TYR A 228 -7.67 3.91 -18.10
C TYR A 228 -7.98 2.67 -18.97
N ASP A 229 -7.77 2.74 -20.28
CA ASP A 229 -7.98 1.63 -21.21
C ASP A 229 -6.83 0.59 -21.20
N ARG A 230 -5.77 0.84 -20.42
CA ARG A 230 -4.56 0.01 -20.29
C ARG A 230 -3.78 -0.19 -21.59
N LYS A 231 -4.00 0.64 -22.61
CA LYS A 231 -3.27 0.53 -23.87
C LYS A 231 -1.86 1.11 -23.78
N LEU A 232 -1.73 2.20 -23.04
CA LEU A 232 -0.54 3.02 -22.99
C LEU A 232 0.00 3.08 -21.57
N SER A 233 1.23 2.61 -21.36
CA SER A 233 1.96 2.86 -20.12
C SER A 233 2.55 4.27 -20.14
N LEU A 234 2.40 4.98 -19.03
CA LEU A 234 2.86 6.37 -18.85
C LEU A 234 4.12 6.43 -17.99
N MET A 235 4.23 5.52 -17.03
CA MET A 235 5.29 5.56 -16.03
C MET A 235 5.52 4.16 -15.44
N VAL A 236 6.75 3.88 -15.02
CA VAL A 236 7.11 2.67 -14.25
C VAL A 236 7.93 3.07 -13.04
N ASP A 237 7.51 2.68 -11.84
CA ASP A 237 8.28 2.81 -10.62
C ASP A 237 8.85 1.46 -10.20
N PHE A 238 10.16 1.41 -9.97
CA PHE A 238 10.81 0.33 -9.23
C PHE A 238 11.04 0.83 -7.81
N ILE A 239 10.41 0.18 -6.83
CA ILE A 239 10.41 0.62 -5.44
C ILE A 239 11.37 -0.24 -4.64
N ASP A 240 12.35 0.39 -4.02
CA ASP A 240 13.36 -0.21 -3.14
C ASP A 240 13.31 0.51 -1.79
N ASP A 241 12.59 -0.09 -0.86
CA ASP A 241 12.24 0.45 0.44
C ASP A 241 11.62 1.85 0.30
N CYS A 242 12.32 2.91 0.73
CA CYS A 242 11.80 4.28 0.65
C CYS A 242 12.25 5.03 -0.60
N ARG A 243 13.00 4.38 -1.49
CA ARG A 243 13.52 4.97 -2.73
C ARG A 243 12.75 4.46 -3.94
N LYS A 244 12.49 5.36 -4.89
CA LYS A 244 11.89 5.03 -6.18
C LYS A 244 12.87 5.29 -7.32
N TYR A 245 12.95 4.32 -8.23
CA TYR A 245 13.61 4.47 -9.52
C TYR A 245 12.53 4.50 -10.59
N GLN A 246 12.33 5.68 -11.17
CA GLN A 246 11.16 5.96 -11.98
C GLN A 246 11.54 6.13 -13.44
N PHE A 247 10.79 5.47 -14.31
CA PHE A 247 10.86 5.61 -15.75
C PHE A 247 9.62 6.37 -16.21
N VAL A 248 9.80 7.60 -16.69
CA VAL A 248 8.73 8.47 -17.14
C VAL A 248 8.69 8.47 -18.67
N ARG A 249 7.56 8.18 -19.28
CA ARG A 249 7.44 8.22 -20.74
C ARG A 249 7.50 9.67 -21.24
N VAL A 250 8.35 9.94 -22.22
CA VAL A 250 8.53 11.29 -22.79
C VAL A 250 7.92 11.40 -24.18
N ASP A 251 7.99 10.33 -24.97
CA ASP A 251 7.32 10.22 -26.27
C ASP A 251 6.83 8.78 -26.53
N GLU A 252 6.42 8.50 -27.77
CA GLU A 252 5.93 7.18 -28.18
C GLU A 252 6.95 6.05 -27.94
N ASN A 253 8.26 6.30 -27.99
CA ASN A 253 9.29 5.26 -27.91
C ASN A 253 10.43 5.57 -26.92
N SER A 254 10.31 6.61 -26.10
CA SER A 254 11.36 7.07 -25.20
C SER A 254 10.88 7.27 -23.77
N TRP A 255 11.84 7.05 -22.88
CA TRP A 255 11.65 7.08 -21.44
C TRP A 255 12.78 7.90 -20.81
N ASN A 256 12.43 8.77 -19.88
CA ASN A 256 13.39 9.39 -18.97
C ASN A 256 13.55 8.52 -17.72
N PHE A 257 14.71 8.61 -17.07
CA PHE A 257 14.98 7.94 -15.80
C PHE A 257 15.22 8.98 -14.71
N GLU A 258 14.51 8.83 -13.60
CA GLU A 258 14.59 9.69 -12.43
C GLU A 258 14.76 8.83 -11.17
N THR A 259 15.38 9.39 -10.14
CA THR A 259 15.50 8.75 -8.83
C THR A 259 14.93 9.71 -7.79
N LEU A 260 14.04 9.19 -6.95
CA LEU A 260 13.30 9.97 -5.98
C LEU A 260 13.48 9.33 -4.60
N ASP A 261 13.91 10.13 -3.63
CA ASP A 261 13.96 9.75 -2.20
C ASP A 261 12.69 10.20 -1.46
N ALA A 262 11.77 10.90 -2.14
CA ALA A 262 10.56 11.47 -1.54
C ALA A 262 9.29 10.89 -2.17
N ASN A 263 8.25 10.78 -1.35
CA ASN A 263 6.94 10.28 -1.77
C ASN A 263 6.14 11.36 -2.51
N GLU A 264 5.55 10.96 -3.63
CA GLU A 264 4.52 11.74 -4.31
C GLU A 264 3.16 11.37 -3.68
N THR A 265 2.40 12.38 -3.25
CA THR A 265 1.00 12.19 -2.87
C THR A 265 0.18 11.74 -4.07
N ASP A 266 -0.96 11.09 -3.85
CA ASP A 266 -1.88 10.69 -4.93
C ASP A 266 -2.24 11.87 -5.84
N GLY A 267 -2.47 13.06 -5.27
CA GLY A 267 -2.77 14.26 -6.04
C GLY A 267 -1.63 14.69 -6.96
N GLN A 268 -0.38 14.68 -6.46
CA GLN A 268 0.81 14.99 -7.28
C GLN A 268 1.01 13.94 -8.38
N LEU A 269 0.83 12.66 -8.05
CA LEU A 269 0.96 11.57 -9.00
C LEU A 269 -0.10 11.64 -10.12
N ILE A 270 -1.35 11.96 -9.78
CA ILE A 270 -2.42 12.18 -10.77
C ILE A 270 -2.04 13.30 -11.74
N LEU A 271 -1.58 14.45 -11.22
CA LEU A 271 -1.17 15.58 -12.05
C LEU A 271 0.02 15.24 -12.95
N LYS A 272 0.99 14.49 -12.44
CA LYS A 272 2.15 14.02 -13.22
C LYS A 272 1.72 13.10 -14.35
N LEU A 273 0.90 12.09 -14.07
CA LEU A 273 0.39 11.16 -15.08
C LEU A 273 -0.46 11.86 -16.15
N ALA A 274 -1.30 12.82 -15.75
CA ALA A 274 -2.07 13.65 -16.67
C ALA A 274 -1.17 14.51 -17.57
N THR A 275 -0.12 15.08 -17.00
CA THR A 275 0.86 15.90 -17.74
C THR A 275 1.63 15.07 -18.76
N ILE A 276 2.09 13.88 -18.36
CA ILE A 276 2.75 12.93 -19.27
C ILE A 276 1.81 12.64 -20.43
N TYR A 277 0.59 12.17 -20.14
CA TYR A 277 -0.38 11.80 -21.17
C TYR A 277 -0.68 12.94 -22.14
N LYS A 278 -0.90 14.17 -21.64
CA LYS A 278 -1.18 15.35 -22.47
C LYS A 278 -0.02 15.71 -23.41
N ASN A 279 1.22 15.50 -22.97
CA ASN A 279 2.41 15.89 -23.71
C ASN A 279 2.86 14.83 -24.74
N LEU A 280 2.34 13.60 -24.69
CA LEU A 280 2.67 12.56 -25.66
C LEU A 280 2.14 12.93 -27.06
N LYS A 281 3.07 13.24 -27.96
CA LYS A 281 2.79 13.45 -29.38
C LYS A 281 2.79 12.10 -30.09
N PHE A 282 1.61 11.51 -30.32
CA PHE A 282 1.50 10.30 -31.16
C PHE A 282 1.76 10.66 -32.62
N LYS A 283 2.66 9.93 -33.29
CA LYS A 283 3.05 10.24 -34.67
C LYS A 283 2.04 9.79 -35.74
N SER A 284 0.87 9.24 -35.39
CA SER A 284 -0.08 8.77 -36.41
C SER A 284 -1.21 9.77 -36.71
N LYS A 285 -1.42 10.00 -38.02
CA LYS A 285 -2.61 10.66 -38.60
C LYS A 285 -3.88 9.79 -38.53
N THR A 286 -3.87 8.74 -37.72
CA THR A 286 -5.00 7.85 -37.49
C THR A 286 -5.40 7.98 -36.03
N PRO A 287 -6.55 8.62 -35.73
CA PRO A 287 -7.03 8.73 -34.36
C PRO A 287 -7.11 7.33 -33.75
N ILE A 288 -6.55 7.16 -32.56
CA ILE A 288 -6.83 5.96 -31.76
C ILE A 288 -8.35 5.95 -31.57
N SER A 289 -9.02 5.03 -32.26
CA SER A 289 -10.47 5.07 -32.44
C SER A 289 -11.22 5.02 -31.10
N HIS A 290 -12.06 6.03 -30.85
CA HIS A 290 -13.31 6.00 -30.07
C HIS A 290 -13.28 5.48 -28.61
N GLY A 291 -12.12 5.51 -27.94
CA GLY A 291 -12.01 5.40 -26.46
C GLY A 291 -11.74 6.72 -25.74
N HIS A 292 -11.64 7.82 -26.49
CA HIS A 292 -11.20 9.16 -26.06
C HIS A 292 -12.17 9.91 -25.13
N VAL A 293 -13.30 9.31 -24.74
CA VAL A 293 -14.45 10.05 -24.16
C VAL A 293 -14.29 10.39 -22.66
N LEU A 294 -13.31 9.85 -21.93
CA LEU A 294 -13.15 10.18 -20.50
C LEU A 294 -12.11 11.29 -20.21
N LEU A 295 -11.23 11.61 -21.15
CA LEU A 295 -10.22 12.66 -20.97
C LEU A 295 -10.63 14.00 -21.60
N ASP A 296 -11.52 14.00 -22.58
CA ASP A 296 -12.16 15.23 -23.09
C ASP A 296 -13.18 15.84 -22.11
N ILE A 297 -13.48 15.18 -20.98
CA ILE A 297 -14.30 15.73 -19.88
C ILE A 297 -13.42 16.38 -18.78
N MET A 298 -12.11 16.15 -18.79
CA MET A 298 -11.17 16.81 -17.87
C MET A 298 -10.58 18.06 -18.53
N ASP A 299 -11.45 18.85 -19.16
CA ASP A 299 -11.05 20.13 -19.72
C ASP A 299 -10.47 20.98 -18.59
N ILE A 300 -9.27 21.42 -18.90
CA ILE A 300 -8.40 22.23 -18.09
C ILE A 300 -9.00 23.62 -18.19
N ASP A 301 -9.86 23.97 -17.23
CA ASP A 301 -10.14 25.35 -16.83
C ASP A 301 -11.13 25.37 -15.66
N GLY A 302 -10.60 25.37 -14.43
CA GLY A 302 -11.18 26.11 -13.28
C GLY A 302 -12.66 25.98 -12.92
N VAL A 303 -13.40 24.98 -13.40
CA VAL A 303 -14.81 24.77 -13.04
C VAL A 303 -14.90 23.62 -12.04
N GLU A 304 -15.36 23.94 -10.83
CA GLU A 304 -15.79 23.01 -9.80
C GLU A 304 -16.58 21.84 -10.40
N VAL A 305 -16.03 20.63 -10.36
CA VAL A 305 -16.83 19.41 -10.45
C VAL A 305 -17.54 19.23 -9.12
N THR A 306 -18.57 20.04 -8.88
CA THR A 306 -19.57 19.77 -7.86
C THR A 306 -20.28 18.47 -8.23
N ARG A 307 -19.96 17.39 -7.49
CA ARG A 307 -20.50 16.02 -7.57
C ARG A 307 -19.81 15.06 -8.55
N LEU A 308 -18.63 14.60 -8.17
CA LEU A 308 -18.37 13.16 -8.25
C LEU A 308 -19.28 12.45 -7.25
N ARG A 309 -20.37 11.83 -7.72
CA ARG A 309 -21.10 10.86 -6.89
C ARG A 309 -20.09 9.79 -6.46
N ARG A 310 -19.92 9.63 -5.14
CA ARG A 310 -19.28 8.44 -4.56
C ARG A 310 -19.96 7.20 -5.15
N PHE A 311 -19.33 6.56 -6.13
CA PHE A 311 -19.72 5.20 -6.49
C PHE A 311 -19.15 4.28 -5.43
N THR A 312 -19.96 4.02 -4.40
CA THR A 312 -19.77 2.86 -3.52
C THR A 312 -19.89 1.61 -4.38
N TYR A 313 -18.79 0.88 -4.56
CA TYR A 313 -18.80 -0.42 -5.21
C TYR A 313 -19.49 -1.43 -4.26
N ARG A 314 -20.80 -1.62 -4.45
CA ARG A 314 -21.52 -2.84 -4.08
C ARG A 314 -21.86 -3.55 -5.39
N GLY A 315 -21.03 -4.50 -5.81
CA GLY A 315 -21.39 -5.51 -6.82
C GLY A 315 -21.25 -6.88 -6.15
N ALA A 316 -22.29 -7.59 -5.75
CA ALA A 316 -23.38 -8.13 -6.58
C ALA A 316 -22.83 -8.94 -7.76
N TYR A 317 -22.46 -10.18 -7.44
CA TYR A 317 -22.39 -11.30 -8.38
C TYR A 317 -23.72 -11.36 -9.16
N LEU A 318 -23.67 -11.17 -10.47
CA LEU A 318 -24.68 -11.70 -11.37
C LEU A 318 -24.03 -12.85 -12.14
N GLY A 319 -24.49 -14.05 -11.80
CA GLY A 319 -24.08 -15.28 -12.44
C GLY A 319 -24.35 -15.25 -13.94
N LEU A 320 -23.35 -15.63 -14.71
CA LEU A 320 -23.52 -16.17 -16.05
C LEU A 320 -24.13 -17.56 -15.89
N LEU A 321 -25.46 -17.61 -15.76
CA LEU A 321 -26.23 -18.80 -16.13
C LEU A 321 -26.46 -18.74 -17.64
N SER A 322 -25.89 -19.74 -18.30
CA SER A 322 -26.21 -20.28 -19.62
C SER A 322 -27.58 -19.90 -20.19
N GLY A 323 -27.59 -19.25 -21.36
CA GLY A 323 -28.61 -19.51 -22.38
C GLY A 323 -28.29 -20.86 -23.03
N SER A 324 -29.19 -21.83 -23.01
CA SER A 324 -30.42 -21.97 -23.80
C SER A 324 -30.17 -22.86 -25.02
N ASP A 325 -30.53 -24.13 -24.89
CA ASP A 325 -30.88 -24.99 -26.03
C ASP A 325 -32.34 -25.45 -25.81
N PHE A 326 -33.22 -24.93 -26.66
CA PHE A 326 -34.51 -25.53 -26.95
C PHE A 326 -34.34 -26.33 -28.24
N ASN A 327 -34.44 -27.66 -28.11
CA ASN A 327 -35.15 -28.54 -29.01
C ASN A 327 -35.67 -29.73 -28.20
#